data_AF-A0A972ZS61-F1
#
_entry.id   AF-A0A972ZS61-F1
#
_cell.length_a   1.000
_cell.length_b   1.000
_cell.length_c   1.000
_cell.angle_alpha   90.00
_cell.angle_beta   90.00
_cell.angle_gamma   90.00
#
_symmetry.space_group_name_H-M   'P 1'
#
loop_
_entity.id
_entity.type
_entity.pdbx_description
1 polymer ?
#
loop_
_entity_poly.entity_id
_entity_poly.type
_entity_poly.pdbx_seq_one_letter_code
_entity_poly.pdbx_strand_id
1 'polypeptide(L)' 'AMIHLNVEEIENHFKSIKSEARNFINEKSEEILKEIHRKVNEEVNKFSRLQLVVLQLEPFEKTPTKKIKRFLYV' A
#
# COMPACT_ATOMS: atom_id res chain seq x y z
N ALA A 1 34.27 -26.62 -16.57
CA ALA A 1 34.52 -26.46 -15.11
C ALA A 1 33.18 -26.49 -14.39
N MET A 2 33.09 -27.11 -13.21
CA MET A 2 31.90 -27.04 -12.36
C MET A 2 32.20 -26.04 -11.24
N ILE A 3 31.28 -25.10 -11.02
CA ILE A 3 31.43 -23.99 -10.07
C ILE A 3 30.31 -24.14 -9.04
N HIS A 4 30.66 -24.14 -7.76
CA HIS A 4 29.71 -24.14 -6.65
C HIS A 4 29.61 -22.72 -6.10
N LEU A 5 28.41 -22.14 -6.16
CA LEU A 5 28.11 -20.83 -5.60
C LEU A 5 27.45 -20.99 -4.24
N ASN A 6 27.74 -20.07 -3.33
CA ASN A 6 27.07 -20.00 -2.03
C ASN A 6 25.66 -19.41 -2.21
N VAL A 7 24.71 -20.27 -2.58
CA VAL A 7 23.32 -19.87 -2.84
C VAL A 7 22.63 -19.37 -1.55
N GLU A 8 23.00 -19.92 -0.40
CA GLU A 8 22.42 -19.56 0.90
C GLU A 8 22.69 -18.09 1.26
N GLU A 9 23.93 -17.62 1.08
CA GLU A 9 24.30 -16.24 1.34
C GLU A 9 23.59 -15.26 0.40
N ILE A 10 23.44 -15.64 -0.88
CA ILE A 10 22.69 -14.87 -1.86
C ILE A 10 21.22 -14.74 -1.43
N GLU A 11 20.57 -15.85 -1.04
CA GLU A 11 19.19 -15.82 -0.57
C GLU A 11 19.00 -14.93 0.66
N ASN A 12 19.92 -14.99 1.62
CA ASN A 12 19.85 -14.18 2.83
C ASN A 12 19.98 -12.68 2.51
N HIS A 13 20.88 -12.31 1.61
CA HIS A 13 21.00 -10.92 1.15
C HIS A 13 19.74 -10.44 0.44
N PHE A 14 19.16 -11.26 -0.44
CA PHE A 14 17.88 -10.95 -1.10
C PHE A 14 16.73 -10.78 -0.10
N LYS A 15 16.67 -11.59 0.96
CA LYS A 15 15.66 -11.44 2.02
C LYS A 15 15.81 -10.10 2.75
N SER A 16 17.03 -9.68 3.09
CA SER A 16 17.28 -8.38 3.74
C SER A 16 16.80 -7.23 2.86
N ILE A 17 17.22 -7.19 1.60
CA ILE A 17 16.84 -6.14 0.64
C ILE A 17 15.31 -6.11 0.47
N LYS A 18 14.67 -7.29 0.33
CA LYS A 18 13.21 -7.36 0.19
C LYS A 18 12.49 -6.82 1.43
N SER A 19 13.03 -7.06 2.62
CA SER A 19 12.48 -6.52 3.87
C SER A 19 12.62 -5.00 3.93
N GLU A 20 13.80 -4.48 3.62
CA GLU A 20 14.06 -3.03 3.58
C GLU A 20 13.16 -2.33 2.56
N ALA A 21 13.05 -2.88 1.35
CA ALA A 21 12.16 -2.36 0.32
C ALA A 21 10.69 -2.35 0.76
N ARG A 22 10.24 -3.41 1.45
CA ARG A 22 8.87 -3.48 2.00
C ARG A 22 8.63 -2.39 3.05
N ASN A 23 9.60 -2.16 3.94
CA ASN A 23 9.49 -1.12 4.96
C ASN A 23 9.42 0.27 4.32
N PHE A 24 10.29 0.56 3.35
CA PHE A 24 10.27 1.82 2.61
C PHE A 24 8.92 2.07 1.92
N ILE A 25 8.36 1.05 1.26
CA ILE A 25 7.05 1.17 0.60
C ILE A 25 5.94 1.45 1.62
N ASN A 26 5.96 0.77 2.77
CA ASN A 26 4.97 0.99 3.82
C ASN A 26 5.04 2.43 4.38
N GLU A 27 6.25 2.91 4.69
CA GLU A 27 6.47 4.27 5.20
C GLU A 27 6.00 5.34 4.20
N LYS A 28 6.34 5.17 2.92
CA LYS A 28 5.88 6.08 1.87
C LYS A 28 4.39 6.02 1.64
N SER A 29 3.78 4.84 1.75
CA SER A 29 2.33 4.71 1.66
C SER A 29 1.64 5.46 2.79
N GLU A 30 2.12 5.30 4.02
CA GLU A 30 1.60 6.02 5.20
C GLU A 30 1.74 7.55 5.07
N GLU A 31 2.88 8.03 4.55
CA GLU A 31 3.10 9.45 4.27
C GLU A 31 2.06 10.00 3.30
N ILE A 32 1.83 9.29 2.19
CA ILE A 32 0.85 9.67 1.16
C ILE A 32 -0.58 9.68 1.73
N LEU A 33 -0.97 8.66 2.51
CA LEU A 33 -2.31 8.60 3.10
C LEU A 33 -2.55 9.77 4.07
N LYS A 34 -1.56 10.12 4.90
CA LYS A 34 -1.65 11.28 5.80
C LYS A 34 -1.77 12.60 5.03
N GLU A 35 -1.00 12.75 3.95
CA GLU A 35 -1.08 13.93 3.09
C GLU A 35 -2.47 14.07 2.46
N ILE A 36 -3.01 12.98 1.90
CA ILE A 36 -4.36 12.95 1.32
C ILE A 36 -5.41 13.28 2.38
N HIS A 37 -5.33 12.66 3.56
CA HIS A 37 -6.27 12.90 4.65
C HIS A 37 -6.30 14.38 5.07
N ARG A 38 -5.12 14.99 5.22
CA ARG A 38 -5.00 16.42 5.54
C ARG A 38 -5.60 17.29 4.44
N LYS A 39 -5.13 17.12 3.19
CA LYS A 39 -5.57 17.95 2.05
C LYS A 39 -7.08 17.90 1.85
N VAL A 40 -7.66 16.71 1.86
CA VAL A 40 -9.12 16.56 1.67
C VAL A 40 -9.88 17.23 2.82
N ASN A 41 -9.42 17.08 4.07
CA ASN A 41 -10.08 17.68 5.23
C ASN A 41 -9.97 19.22 5.31
N GLU A 42 -8.99 19.79 4.62
CA GLU A 42 -8.86 21.24 4.44
C GLU A 42 -9.85 21.78 3.39
N GLU A 43 -10.14 21.00 2.35
CA GLU A 43 -11.04 21.39 1.24
C GLU A 43 -12.53 21.16 1.54
N VAL A 44 -12.86 20.25 2.45
CA VAL A 44 -14.26 19.89 2.76
C VAL A 44 -14.78 20.54 4.05
N ASN A 45 -16.10 20.71 4.12
CA ASN A 45 -16.76 21.21 5.33
C ASN A 45 -16.61 20.23 6.52
N LYS A 46 -16.87 20.72 7.74
CA LYS A 46 -16.71 19.94 8.99
C LYS A 46 -17.44 18.59 9.00
N PHE A 47 -18.62 18.50 8.40
CA PHE A 47 -19.44 17.28 8.39
C PHE A 47 -19.02 16.28 7.31
N SER A 48 -18.25 16.71 6.31
CA SER A 48 -17.75 15.89 5.21
C SER A 48 -16.30 15.43 5.40
N ARG A 49 -15.67 15.78 6.53
CA ARG A 49 -14.30 15.38 6.82
C ARG A 49 -14.17 13.86 6.90
N LEU A 50 -13.10 13.34 6.29
CA LEU A 50 -12.71 11.95 6.34
C LEU A 50 -12.36 11.55 7.78
N GLN A 51 -13.02 10.51 8.29
CA GLN A 51 -12.75 9.96 9.62
C GLN A 51 -11.58 8.97 9.59
N LEU A 52 -11.47 8.18 8.52
CA LEU A 52 -10.48 7.13 8.37
C LEU A 52 -10.02 7.04 6.91
N VAL A 53 -8.72 6.80 6.71
CA VAL A 53 -8.09 6.53 5.41
C VAL A 53 -7.18 5.32 5.60
N VAL A 54 -7.43 4.26 4.85
CA VAL A 54 -6.70 2.98 4.95
C VAL A 54 -6.13 2.61 3.60
N LEU A 55 -4.91 2.05 3.60
CA LEU A 55 -4.32 1.48 2.40
C LEU A 55 -5.07 0.21 1.99
N GLN A 56 -5.59 0.19 0.75
CA GLN A 56 -6.15 -1.01 0.16
C GLN A 56 -5.18 -1.57 -0.87
N LEU A 57 -4.70 -2.80 -0.65
CA LEU A 57 -3.74 -3.46 -1.54
C LEU A 57 -4.39 -3.86 -2.88
N GLU A 58 -5.62 -4.35 -2.80
CA GLU A 58 -6.38 -4.78 -3.98
C GLU A 58 -7.34 -3.68 -4.47
N PRO A 59 -7.52 -3.53 -5.78
CA PRO A 59 -8.47 -2.58 -6.32
C PRO A 59 -9.92 -2.94 -5.94
N PHE A 60 -10.80 -1.94 -5.85
CA PHE A 60 -12.22 -2.19 -5.58
C PHE A 60 -12.86 -3.12 -6.62
N GLU A 61 -13.62 -4.09 -6.13
CA GLU A 61 -14.47 -4.92 -6.97
C GLU A 61 -15.52 -4.08 -7.67
N LYS A 62 -15.71 -4.36 -8.96
CA LYS A 62 -16.65 -3.62 -9.80
C LYS A 62 -17.68 -4.53 -10.44
N THR A 63 -18.86 -3.97 -10.72
CA THR A 63 -19.85 -4.59 -11.59
C THR A 63 -19.30 -4.71 -13.02
N PRO A 64 -19.94 -5.51 -13.90
CA PRO A 64 -19.60 -5.50 -15.33
C PRO A 64 -19.66 -4.09 -15.96
N THR A 65 -20.52 -3.22 -15.42
CA THR A 65 -20.65 -1.80 -15.79
C THR A 65 -19.63 -0.88 -15.10
N LYS A 66 -18.59 -1.42 -14.45
CA LYS A 66 -17.51 -0.72 -13.76
C LYS A 66 -17.90 0.10 -12.51
N LYS A 67 -19.13 -0.06 -11.99
CA LYS A 67 -19.54 0.56 -10.72
C LYS A 67 -18.91 -0.19 -9.54
N ILE A 68 -18.39 0.52 -8.55
CA ILE A 68 -17.82 -0.08 -7.33
C ILE A 68 -18.91 -0.81 -6.55
N LYS A 69 -18.65 -2.07 -6.15
CA LYS A 69 -19.51 -2.85 -5.26
C LYS A 69 -19.34 -2.40 -3.80
N ARG A 70 -19.92 -1.24 -3.44
CA ARG A 70 -19.73 -0.61 -2.12
C ARG A 70 -20.15 -1.48 -0.93
N PHE A 71 -21.13 -2.39 -1.09
CA PHE A 71 -21.58 -3.26 0.01
C PHE A 71 -20.51 -4.24 0.51
N LEU A 72 -19.40 -4.41 -0.21
CA LEU A 72 -18.26 -5.24 0.19
C LEU A 72 -17.25 -4.52 1.10
N TYR A 73 -17.39 -3.20 1.25
CA TYR A 73 -16.43 -2.35 1.95
C TYR A 73 -17.19 -1.43 2.90
N VAL A 74 -17.13 -1.74 4.21
CA VAL A 74 -17.80 -1.00 5.29
C VAL A 74 -16.76 -0.61 6.33
#